data_AF-A0A838N2Y1-F1
#
_entry.id   AF-A0A838N2Y1-F1
#
_cell.length_a   1.000
_cell.length_b   1.000
_cell.length_c   1.000
_cell.angle_alpha   90.00
_cell.angle_beta   90.00
_cell.angle_gamma   90.00
#
_symmetry.space_group_name_H-M   'P 1'
#
loop_
_entity.id
_entity.type
_entity.pdbx_description
1 polymer ?
#
loop_
_entity_poly.entity_id
_entity_poly.type
_entity_poly.pdbx_seq_one_letter_code
_entity_poly.pdbx_strand_id
1 'polypeptide(L)'
;MRRLQKPLTGSTTWIEGDGTISVRKLWNGRADLEELELTTPAGHLQGLAVRFYHPEPHQWHLYWANSRDGIVNQPPAVGAFQDGRREFYDQETYNGKIILLREIFSDITPDSYHFEQAFSDDRGQTWETNWIADITRVSPEPVAESMTAEDRSHDFDFNIGHWNVDVKRFTNPLSGDSKWTDWKGTARIAPVWHGRANFAEFEIDGPSGHLEGLGLRLYNSETKQWTITWANGRENVFGVPIVGESRTAAAISSTWKTSAAASGGRQIFVRYNLSMITPGSAY
;
A
#
# COMPACT_ATOMS: atom_id res chain seq x y z
N MET A 1 -23.32 1.25 1.54
CA MET A 1 -22.63 2.02 0.47
C MET A 1 -23.31 1.75 -0.88
N ARG A 2 -23.01 2.54 -1.92
CA ARG A 2 -23.44 2.26 -3.30
C ARG A 2 -22.38 2.60 -4.35
N ARG A 3 -22.25 1.78 -5.39
CA ARG A 3 -21.34 1.97 -6.54
C ARG A 3 -22.10 1.91 -7.86
N LEU A 4 -21.87 2.89 -8.74
CA LEU A 4 -22.55 3.00 -10.02
C LEU A 4 -22.06 1.92 -10.99
N GLN A 5 -22.99 1.27 -11.67
CA GLN A 5 -22.66 0.31 -12.72
C GLN A 5 -22.37 1.05 -14.02
N LYS A 6 -21.28 0.69 -14.70
CA LYS A 6 -20.88 1.28 -16.00
C LYS A 6 -20.85 2.84 -15.97
N PRO A 7 -19.99 3.44 -15.13
CA PRO A 7 -19.76 4.88 -15.18
C PRO A 7 -19.47 5.40 -16.59
N LEU A 8 -19.82 6.65 -16.85
CA LEU A 8 -19.61 7.41 -18.09
C LEU A 8 -20.39 6.86 -19.29
N THR A 9 -21.44 6.08 -19.06
CA THR A 9 -22.36 5.60 -20.11
C THR A 9 -23.79 6.13 -19.96
N GLY A 10 -24.03 7.09 -19.07
CA GLY A 10 -25.38 7.55 -18.70
C GLY A 10 -26.16 6.55 -17.85
N SER A 11 -25.46 5.65 -17.18
CA SER A 11 -26.07 4.65 -16.30
C SER A 11 -26.66 5.32 -15.05
N THR A 12 -27.78 4.78 -14.58
CA THR A 12 -28.41 5.18 -13.32
C THR A 12 -28.57 4.00 -12.35
N THR A 13 -27.99 2.84 -12.70
CA THR A 13 -28.10 1.61 -11.93
C THR A 13 -26.96 1.51 -10.92
N TRP A 14 -27.31 1.33 -9.65
CA TRP A 14 -26.35 1.21 -8.55
C TRP A 14 -26.30 -0.21 -8.01
N ILE A 15 -25.11 -0.66 -7.64
CA ILE A 15 -24.90 -1.82 -6.78
C ILE A 15 -24.78 -1.30 -5.36
N GLU A 16 -25.60 -1.84 -4.47
CA GLU A 16 -25.53 -1.54 -3.05
C GLU A 16 -24.85 -2.68 -2.30
N GLY A 17 -24.24 -2.35 -1.17
CA GLY A 17 -23.62 -3.34 -0.29
C GLY A 17 -23.15 -2.73 1.01
N ASP A 18 -22.66 -3.61 1.86
CA ASP A 18 -22.16 -3.29 3.19
C ASP A 18 -20.69 -3.67 3.28
N GLY A 19 -19.94 -2.84 4.01
CA GLY A 19 -18.51 -3.05 4.17
C GLY A 19 -18.00 -2.45 5.46
N THR A 20 -16.82 -2.92 5.84
CA THR A 20 -16.08 -2.43 6.99
C THR A 20 -14.77 -1.83 6.52
N ILE A 21 -14.36 -0.76 7.18
CA ILE A 21 -13.01 -0.22 7.04
C ILE A 21 -12.27 -0.33 8.37
N SER A 22 -10.98 -0.61 8.30
CA SER A 22 -10.08 -0.57 9.44
C SER A 22 -8.92 0.36 9.11
N VAL A 23 -8.76 1.43 9.90
CA VAL A 23 -7.71 2.43 9.68
C VAL A 23 -6.75 2.43 10.87
N ARG A 24 -5.45 2.36 10.60
CA ARG A 24 -4.41 2.51 11.62
C ARG A 24 -3.37 3.56 11.22
N LYS A 25 -2.94 4.35 12.20
CA LYS A 25 -1.88 5.35 12.01
C LYS A 25 -0.53 4.66 11.85
N LEU A 26 0.33 5.30 11.07
CA LEU A 26 1.73 4.98 10.85
C LEU A 26 2.58 6.22 11.17
N TRP A 27 3.81 6.02 11.64
CA TRP A 27 4.79 7.10 11.88
C TRP A 27 4.20 8.30 12.64
N ASN A 28 3.55 8.04 13.77
CA ASN A 28 2.90 9.05 14.61
C ASN A 28 1.86 9.91 13.86
N GLY A 29 1.21 9.36 12.83
CA GLY A 29 0.16 10.02 12.07
C GLY A 29 0.64 10.77 10.82
N ARG A 30 1.92 10.64 10.45
CA ARG A 30 2.41 11.12 9.14
C ARG A 30 2.01 10.22 7.97
N ALA A 31 1.50 9.03 8.28
CA ALA A 31 0.87 8.15 7.32
C ALA A 31 -0.25 7.33 8.00
N ASP A 32 -1.06 6.66 7.20
CA ASP A 32 -2.01 5.66 7.69
C ASP A 32 -2.24 4.55 6.66
N LEU A 33 -2.73 3.42 7.15
CA LEU A 33 -3.14 2.25 6.38
C LEU A 33 -4.63 2.03 6.61
N GLU A 34 -5.40 1.92 5.54
CA GLU A 34 -6.83 1.59 5.54
C GLU A 34 -7.06 0.27 4.80
N GLU A 35 -7.72 -0.68 5.46
CA GLU A 35 -8.19 -1.93 4.90
C GLU A 35 -9.72 -1.84 4.71
N LEU A 36 -10.20 -2.04 3.49
CA LEU A 36 -11.61 -2.14 3.13
C LEU A 36 -11.97 -3.61 2.87
N GLU A 37 -13.06 -4.05 3.49
CA GLU A 37 -13.75 -5.30 3.19
C GLU A 37 -15.18 -4.96 2.78
N LEU A 38 -15.55 -5.22 1.52
CA LEU A 38 -16.86 -4.85 0.96
C LEU A 38 -17.53 -6.06 0.33
N THR A 39 -18.79 -6.32 0.70
CA THR A 39 -19.60 -7.37 0.07
C THR A 39 -20.81 -6.76 -0.61
N THR A 40 -21.02 -7.14 -1.87
CA THR A 40 -22.13 -6.69 -2.70
C THR A 40 -22.77 -7.89 -3.42
N PRO A 41 -23.98 -7.75 -4.00
CA PRO A 41 -24.55 -8.78 -4.89
C PRO A 41 -23.68 -9.10 -6.10
N ALA A 42 -22.76 -8.20 -6.50
CA ALA A 42 -21.84 -8.42 -7.61
C ALA A 42 -20.56 -9.14 -7.20
N GLY A 43 -20.33 -9.35 -5.90
CA GLY A 43 -19.16 -10.02 -5.36
C GLY A 43 -18.54 -9.29 -4.17
N HIS A 44 -17.37 -9.79 -3.79
CA HIS A 44 -16.58 -9.31 -2.66
C HIS A 44 -15.37 -8.51 -3.16
N LEU A 45 -15.11 -7.37 -2.53
CA LEU A 45 -13.99 -6.47 -2.84
C LEU A 45 -13.17 -6.28 -1.57
N GLN A 46 -11.85 -6.41 -1.71
CA GLN A 46 -10.90 -6.07 -0.67
C GLN A 46 -9.98 -4.99 -1.19
N GLY A 47 -10.00 -3.86 -0.49
CA GLY A 47 -9.32 -2.63 -0.86
C GLY A 47 -8.31 -2.21 0.22
N LEU A 48 -7.22 -1.60 -0.22
CA LEU A 48 -6.14 -1.12 0.63
C LEU A 48 -5.81 0.29 0.19
N ALA A 49 -5.88 1.24 1.12
CA ALA A 49 -5.34 2.57 0.91
C ALA A 49 -4.16 2.81 1.83
N VAL A 50 -3.06 3.33 1.29
CA VAL A 50 -1.95 3.87 2.08
C VAL A 50 -1.86 5.36 1.80
N ARG A 51 -1.89 6.16 2.86
CA ARG A 51 -1.85 7.61 2.77
C ARG A 51 -0.58 8.14 3.39
N PHE A 52 0.13 9.02 2.69
CA PHE A 52 1.33 9.70 3.17
C PHE A 52 1.14 11.21 3.20
N TYR A 53 1.53 11.85 4.29
CA TYR A 53 1.55 13.30 4.38
C TYR A 53 2.89 13.87 3.90
N HIS A 54 2.83 14.78 2.93
CA HIS A 54 3.94 15.58 2.44
C HIS A 54 3.93 16.95 3.11
N PRO A 55 4.89 17.23 4.02
CA PRO A 55 4.86 18.45 4.82
C PRO A 55 5.14 19.73 4.01
N GLU A 56 6.02 19.67 3.01
CA GLU A 56 6.39 20.84 2.20
C GLU A 56 5.22 21.40 1.36
N PRO A 57 4.52 20.60 0.54
CA PRO A 57 3.34 21.07 -0.19
C PRO A 57 2.06 21.06 0.66
N HIS A 58 2.12 20.59 1.91
CA HIS A 58 0.95 20.34 2.77
C HIS A 58 -0.13 19.46 2.10
N GLN A 59 0.32 18.45 1.34
CA GLN A 59 -0.54 17.55 0.59
C GLN A 59 -0.45 16.12 1.13
N TRP A 60 -1.42 15.31 0.75
CA TRP A 60 -1.47 13.88 0.99
C TRP A 60 -1.35 13.16 -0.34
N HIS A 61 -0.57 12.08 -0.35
CA HIS A 61 -0.57 11.10 -1.42
C HIS A 61 -1.35 9.87 -0.95
N LEU A 62 -2.33 9.45 -1.74
CA LEU A 62 -3.14 8.27 -1.51
C LEU A 62 -2.82 7.24 -2.58
N TYR A 63 -2.43 6.06 -2.12
CA TYR A 63 -2.15 4.91 -2.96
C TYR A 63 -3.20 3.84 -2.72
N TRP A 64 -3.87 3.42 -3.79
CA TRP A 64 -4.86 2.36 -3.76
C TRP A 64 -4.28 1.03 -4.23
N ALA A 65 -4.71 -0.07 -3.63
CA ALA A 65 -4.52 -1.41 -4.14
C ALA A 65 -5.79 -2.24 -3.89
N ASN A 66 -6.03 -3.24 -4.73
CA ASN A 66 -7.05 -4.26 -4.46
C ASN A 66 -6.41 -5.66 -4.45
N SER A 67 -7.00 -6.57 -3.69
CA SER A 67 -6.41 -7.90 -3.47
C SER A 67 -6.37 -8.77 -4.73
N ARG A 68 -7.20 -8.44 -5.73
CA ARG A 68 -7.24 -9.17 -6.99
C ARG A 68 -6.02 -8.87 -7.86
N ASP A 69 -5.72 -7.59 -8.05
CA ASP A 69 -4.65 -7.16 -8.96
C ASP A 69 -3.26 -7.31 -8.30
N GLY A 70 -3.20 -7.23 -6.97
CA GLY A 70 -1.96 -7.45 -6.21
C GLY A 70 -0.88 -6.41 -6.51
N ILE A 71 -1.27 -5.21 -6.93
CA ILE A 71 -0.38 -4.08 -7.23
C ILE A 71 -0.93 -2.79 -6.64
N VAL A 72 -0.02 -1.89 -6.27
CA VAL A 72 -0.37 -0.52 -5.87
C VAL A 72 -0.51 0.34 -7.12
N ASN A 73 -1.64 1.02 -7.27
CA ASN A 73 -1.91 1.96 -8.37
C ASN A 73 -0.91 3.12 -8.32
N GLN A 74 -0.45 3.52 -9.50
CA GLN A 74 0.54 4.59 -9.70
C GLN A 74 0.15 5.41 -10.93
N PRO A 75 0.28 6.75 -10.92
CA PRO A 75 0.72 7.61 -9.79
C PRO A 75 -0.30 7.67 -8.64
N PRO A 76 0.05 8.20 -7.45
CA PRO A 76 -0.93 8.35 -6.37
C PRO A 76 -1.98 9.41 -6.70
N ALA A 77 -3.12 9.31 -6.03
CA ALA A 77 -4.02 10.44 -5.89
C ALA A 77 -3.42 11.48 -4.95
N VAL A 78 -3.43 12.73 -5.38
CA VAL A 78 -2.86 13.86 -4.64
C VAL A 78 -3.98 14.74 -4.16
N GLY A 79 -3.96 15.06 -2.87
CA GLY A 79 -5.03 15.80 -2.23
C GLY A 79 -4.58 16.64 -1.06
N ALA A 80 -5.49 17.46 -0.56
CA ALA A 80 -5.26 18.25 0.64
C ALA A 80 -6.55 18.38 1.45
N PHE A 81 -6.40 18.90 2.66
CA PHE A 81 -7.52 19.26 3.50
C PHE A 81 -7.80 20.74 3.36
N GLN A 82 -9.04 21.08 3.08
CA GLN A 82 -9.51 22.45 3.01
C GLN A 82 -10.92 22.53 3.56
N ASP A 83 -11.15 23.46 4.50
CA ASP A 83 -12.49 23.78 5.03
C ASP A 83 -13.30 22.56 5.54
N GLY A 84 -12.64 21.64 6.25
CA GLY A 84 -13.27 20.43 6.81
C GLY A 84 -13.56 19.34 5.79
N ARG A 85 -13.12 19.51 4.55
CA ARG A 85 -13.25 18.58 3.43
C ARG A 85 -11.88 18.13 2.96
N ARG A 86 -11.78 16.90 2.47
CA ARG A 86 -10.58 16.39 1.81
C ARG A 86 -10.94 16.07 0.37
N GLU A 87 -10.09 16.49 -0.55
CA GLU A 87 -10.24 16.16 -1.96
C GLU A 87 -8.92 15.60 -2.48
N PHE A 88 -9.00 14.48 -3.19
CA PHE A 88 -7.89 13.83 -3.87
C PHE A 88 -8.19 13.69 -5.34
N TYR A 89 -7.15 13.80 -6.16
CA TYR A 89 -7.25 13.74 -7.62
C TYR A 89 -6.16 12.85 -8.20
N ASP A 90 -6.52 12.01 -9.16
CA ASP A 90 -5.59 11.29 -10.02
C ASP A 90 -6.10 11.16 -11.46
N GLN A 91 -5.38 10.35 -12.23
CA GLN A 91 -5.73 9.98 -13.60
C GLN A 91 -5.69 8.46 -13.71
N GLU A 92 -6.78 7.89 -14.23
CA GLU A 92 -6.88 6.46 -14.44
C GLU A 92 -7.22 6.13 -15.89
N THR A 93 -6.90 4.91 -16.32
CA THR A 93 -7.43 4.38 -17.58
C THR A 93 -8.71 3.61 -17.30
N TYR A 94 -9.82 4.13 -17.81
CA TYR A 94 -11.13 3.50 -17.72
C TYR A 94 -11.69 3.23 -19.12
N ASN A 95 -12.04 1.97 -19.41
CA ASN A 95 -12.49 1.52 -20.74
C ASN A 95 -11.59 1.99 -21.90
N GLY A 96 -10.27 1.97 -21.69
CA GLY A 96 -9.28 2.36 -22.69
C GLY A 96 -9.13 3.88 -22.90
N LYS A 97 -9.78 4.71 -22.07
CA LYS A 97 -9.63 6.17 -22.09
C LYS A 97 -9.01 6.65 -20.78
N ILE A 98 -8.17 7.68 -20.86
CA ILE A 98 -7.71 8.38 -19.66
C ILE A 98 -8.86 9.24 -19.15
N ILE A 99 -9.17 9.11 -17.87
CA ILE A 99 -10.17 9.89 -17.14
C ILE A 99 -9.49 10.60 -15.96
N LEU A 100 -10.14 11.64 -15.43
CA LEU A 100 -9.83 12.13 -14.09
C LEU A 100 -10.72 11.42 -13.07
N LEU A 101 -10.15 11.08 -11.92
CA LEU A 101 -10.91 10.60 -10.77
C LEU A 101 -10.70 11.59 -9.62
N ARG A 102 -11.79 11.82 -8.89
CA ARG A 102 -11.82 12.66 -7.69
C ARG A 102 -12.42 11.88 -6.55
N GLU A 103 -11.73 11.88 -5.41
CA GLU A 103 -12.24 11.37 -4.15
C GLU A 103 -12.50 12.53 -3.19
N ILE A 104 -13.58 12.41 -2.43
CA ILE A 104 -14.05 13.43 -1.51
C ILE A 104 -14.34 12.79 -0.17
N PHE A 105 -13.84 13.39 0.90
CA PHE A 105 -14.24 13.10 2.27
C PHE A 105 -14.89 14.37 2.85
N SER A 106 -16.15 14.29 3.26
CA SER A 106 -16.91 15.41 3.83
C SER A 106 -17.68 15.01 5.08
N ASP A 107 -18.33 15.99 5.70
CA ASP A 107 -19.20 15.80 6.87
C ASP A 107 -18.50 15.02 8.00
N ILE A 108 -17.20 15.32 8.17
CA ILE A 108 -16.29 14.59 9.04
C ILE A 108 -16.57 14.98 10.49
N THR A 109 -16.98 13.98 11.28
CA THR A 109 -17.10 14.05 12.74
C THR A 109 -16.12 13.06 13.38
N PRO A 110 -15.99 13.03 14.70
CA PRO A 110 -15.22 11.98 15.38
C PRO A 110 -15.70 10.56 15.07
N ASP A 111 -17.00 10.39 14.77
CA ASP A 111 -17.65 9.07 14.68
C ASP A 111 -18.27 8.77 13.31
N SER A 112 -18.18 9.69 12.36
CA SER A 112 -18.73 9.50 11.02
C SER A 112 -18.02 10.37 9.98
N TYR A 113 -18.15 9.97 8.72
CA TYR A 113 -17.85 10.84 7.59
C TYR A 113 -18.56 10.32 6.33
N HIS A 114 -18.68 11.20 5.34
CA HIS A 114 -19.20 10.89 4.02
C HIS A 114 -18.06 10.78 3.01
N PHE A 115 -18.14 9.79 2.12
CA PHE A 115 -17.17 9.55 1.06
C PHE A 115 -17.85 9.50 -0.31
N GLU A 116 -17.26 10.20 -1.28
CA GLU A 116 -17.64 10.12 -2.69
C GLU A 116 -16.44 9.90 -3.61
N GLN A 117 -16.60 9.10 -4.65
CA GLN A 117 -15.71 9.04 -5.81
C GLN A 117 -16.48 9.46 -7.06
N ALA A 118 -15.86 10.29 -7.90
CA ALA A 118 -16.43 10.74 -9.17
C ALA A 118 -15.42 10.63 -10.33
N PHE A 119 -15.93 10.36 -11.53
CA PHE A 119 -15.14 10.30 -12.76
C PHE A 119 -15.46 11.49 -13.65
N SER A 120 -14.47 11.91 -14.42
CA SER A 120 -14.62 12.92 -15.48
C SER A 120 -13.86 12.47 -16.73
N ASP A 121 -14.53 12.49 -17.88
CA ASP A 121 -13.93 12.24 -19.19
C ASP A 121 -13.78 13.53 -20.03
N ASP A 122 -14.08 14.69 -19.45
CA ASP A 122 -14.05 16.01 -20.11
C ASP A 122 -13.05 16.97 -19.47
N ARG A 123 -12.01 16.43 -18.82
CA ARG A 123 -10.95 17.16 -18.12
C ARG A 123 -11.44 17.96 -16.90
N GLY A 124 -12.41 17.41 -16.18
CA GLY A 124 -12.90 17.94 -14.91
C GLY A 124 -13.95 19.05 -15.06
N GLN A 125 -14.50 19.25 -16.25
CA GLN A 125 -15.60 20.21 -16.45
C GLN A 125 -16.89 19.67 -15.85
N THR A 126 -17.14 18.37 -16.00
CA THR A 126 -18.23 17.65 -15.35
C THR A 126 -17.71 16.43 -14.59
N TRP A 127 -18.45 16.03 -13.57
CA TRP A 127 -18.09 14.93 -12.68
C TRP A 127 -19.30 14.03 -12.45
N GLU A 128 -19.16 12.75 -12.74
CA GLU A 128 -20.17 11.73 -12.46
C GLU A 128 -19.78 10.93 -11.21
N THR A 129 -20.48 11.18 -10.10
CA THR A 129 -20.31 10.42 -8.86
C THR A 129 -20.67 8.96 -9.12
N ASN A 130 -19.72 8.06 -8.86
CA ASN A 130 -19.82 6.64 -9.12
C ASN A 130 -19.54 5.75 -7.90
N TRP A 131 -19.16 6.33 -6.77
CA TRP A 131 -19.13 5.64 -5.47
C TRP A 131 -19.60 6.60 -4.40
N ILE A 132 -20.51 6.13 -3.54
CA ILE A 132 -20.96 6.86 -2.35
C ILE A 132 -20.94 5.91 -1.14
N ALA A 133 -20.34 6.36 -0.05
CA ALA A 133 -20.36 5.64 1.22
C ALA A 133 -20.55 6.60 2.40
N ASP A 134 -21.47 6.24 3.29
CA ASP A 134 -21.60 6.86 4.61
C ASP A 134 -20.95 5.94 5.63
N ILE A 135 -19.96 6.47 6.35
CA ILE A 135 -19.15 5.70 7.29
C ILE A 135 -19.57 6.09 8.71
N THR A 136 -19.79 5.06 9.55
CA THR A 136 -20.04 5.22 10.98
C THR A 136 -19.06 4.36 11.78
N ARG A 137 -18.54 4.91 12.87
CA ARG A 137 -17.57 4.22 13.73
C ARG A 137 -18.26 3.13 14.54
N VAL A 138 -17.78 1.90 14.41
CA VAL A 138 -18.31 0.73 15.14
C VAL A 138 -17.41 0.26 16.29
N SER A 139 -16.12 0.62 16.28
CA SER A 139 -15.18 0.38 17.38
C SER A 139 -14.01 1.38 17.34
N PRO A 140 -13.30 1.59 18.46
CA PRO A 140 -12.11 2.44 18.51
C PRO A 140 -10.83 1.75 18.01
N GLU A 141 -10.79 0.42 17.90
CA GLU A 141 -9.64 -0.33 17.36
C GLU A 141 -10.10 -1.53 16.50
N PRO A 142 -9.34 -1.87 15.43
CA PRO A 142 -9.63 -3.03 14.60
C PRO A 142 -9.23 -4.33 15.29
N VAL A 143 -10.06 -5.36 15.12
CA VAL A 143 -9.71 -6.75 15.43
C VAL A 143 -9.09 -7.34 14.17
N ALA A 144 -7.79 -7.62 14.20
CA ALA A 144 -7.17 -8.41 13.14
C ALA A 144 -7.71 -9.85 13.25
N GLU A 145 -8.54 -10.26 12.29
CA GLU A 145 -9.02 -11.64 12.25
C GLU A 145 -7.89 -12.61 11.91
N SER A 146 -7.89 -13.76 12.61
CA SER A 146 -6.88 -14.80 12.48
C SER A 146 -7.01 -15.61 11.19
N MET A 147 -5.87 -16.16 10.78
CA MET A 147 -5.62 -16.80 9.49
C MET A 147 -6.31 -18.16 9.31
N THR A 148 -6.63 -18.50 8.06
CA THR A 148 -6.78 -19.89 7.58
C THR A 148 -5.90 -20.08 6.35
N ALA A 149 -5.07 -21.13 6.33
CA ALA A 149 -3.98 -21.27 5.37
C ALA A 149 -4.29 -22.28 4.25
N GLU A 150 -4.46 -21.82 3.01
CA GLU A 150 -4.53 -22.68 1.80
C GLU A 150 -4.10 -21.96 0.49
N ASP A 151 -2.96 -21.25 0.43
CA ASP A 151 -2.22 -20.95 -0.84
C ASP A 151 -0.83 -20.34 -0.53
N ARG A 152 0.00 -20.12 -1.54
CA ARG A 152 1.29 -19.39 -1.49
C ARG A 152 1.19 -17.92 -1.09
N SER A 153 -0.03 -17.43 -0.79
CA SER A 153 -0.28 -16.16 -0.09
C SER A 153 0.38 -16.12 1.30
N HIS A 154 0.84 -17.26 1.83
CA HIS A 154 1.50 -17.35 3.13
C HIS A 154 3.04 -17.46 3.04
N ASP A 155 3.63 -17.30 1.85
CA ASP A 155 5.09 -17.44 1.61
C ASP A 155 5.95 -16.49 2.48
N PHE A 156 5.36 -15.40 3.00
CA PHE A 156 6.02 -14.43 3.88
C PHE A 156 5.62 -14.52 5.36
N ASP A 157 4.77 -15.46 5.75
CA ASP A 157 4.23 -15.48 7.12
C ASP A 157 5.29 -15.73 8.20
N PHE A 158 6.40 -16.38 7.82
CA PHE A 158 7.54 -16.63 8.70
C PHE A 158 8.12 -15.35 9.33
N ASN A 159 7.88 -14.18 8.72
CA ASN A 159 8.39 -12.90 9.19
C ASN A 159 7.32 -11.99 9.81
N ILE A 160 6.08 -12.47 9.95
CA ILE A 160 5.05 -11.75 10.72
C ILE A 160 5.47 -11.67 12.19
N GLY A 161 5.29 -10.50 12.81
CA GLY A 161 5.62 -10.27 14.21
C GLY A 161 6.50 -9.04 14.44
N HIS A 162 7.09 -9.00 15.63
CA HIS A 162 7.99 -7.93 16.06
C HIS A 162 9.41 -8.44 16.14
N TRP A 163 10.33 -7.73 15.50
CA TRP A 163 11.70 -8.18 15.31
C TRP A 163 12.68 -7.09 15.69
N ASN A 164 13.80 -7.48 16.29
CA ASN A 164 15.00 -6.66 16.29
C ASN A 164 15.70 -6.87 14.94
N VAL A 165 16.18 -5.79 14.33
CA VAL A 165 16.87 -5.85 13.03
C VAL A 165 18.26 -5.23 13.12
N ASP A 166 19.24 -5.97 12.62
CA ASP A 166 20.59 -5.49 12.33
C ASP A 166 20.76 -5.43 10.81
N VAL A 167 20.93 -4.23 10.27
CA VAL A 167 20.95 -3.98 8.83
C VAL A 167 22.30 -3.39 8.43
N LYS A 168 22.87 -3.88 7.33
CA LYS A 168 23.98 -3.20 6.65
C LYS A 168 23.45 -2.49 5.42
N ARG A 169 23.69 -1.18 5.33
CA ARG A 169 23.30 -0.35 4.17
C ARG A 169 24.52 0.17 3.43
N PHE A 170 24.49 0.02 2.12
CA PHE A 170 25.51 0.56 1.22
C PHE A 170 25.28 2.04 0.98
N THR A 171 26.30 2.88 1.19
CA THR A 171 26.11 4.34 1.24
C THR A 171 26.07 5.02 -0.13
N ASN A 172 26.81 4.49 -1.11
CA ASN A 172 26.89 5.07 -2.46
C ASN A 172 26.84 3.98 -3.54
N PRO A 173 25.68 3.32 -3.75
CA PRO A 173 25.52 2.31 -4.79
C PRO A 173 25.97 2.82 -6.16
N LEU A 174 26.74 1.99 -6.86
CA LEU A 174 27.26 2.24 -8.22
C LEU A 174 28.27 3.38 -8.36
N SER A 175 28.81 3.92 -7.28
CA SER A 175 29.89 4.92 -7.30
C SER A 175 31.30 4.31 -7.45
N GLY A 176 31.43 2.99 -7.29
CA GLY A 176 32.72 2.29 -7.17
C GLY A 176 33.26 2.24 -5.73
N ASP A 177 32.64 2.96 -4.79
CA ASP A 177 32.84 2.79 -3.35
C ASP A 177 32.36 1.39 -2.90
N SER A 178 32.92 0.86 -1.81
CA SER A 178 32.54 -0.41 -1.18
C SER A 178 32.10 -0.25 0.28
N LYS A 179 31.86 0.98 0.73
CA LYS A 179 31.51 1.28 2.12
C LYS A 179 30.09 0.84 2.49
N TRP A 180 30.03 0.06 3.56
CA TRP A 180 28.80 -0.30 4.26
C TRP A 180 28.70 0.47 5.57
N THR A 181 27.47 0.71 6.00
CA THR A 181 27.15 1.28 7.32
C THR A 181 26.24 0.33 8.07
N ASP A 182 26.45 0.21 9.37
CA ASP A 182 25.62 -0.59 10.27
C ASP A 182 24.43 0.23 10.78
N TRP A 183 23.28 -0.41 10.83
CA TRP A 183 22.01 0.15 11.28
C TRP A 183 21.35 -0.86 12.22
N LYS A 184 20.67 -0.38 13.26
CA LYS A 184 19.99 -1.21 14.24
C LYS A 184 18.62 -0.65 14.57
N GLY A 185 17.67 -1.51 14.88
CA GLY A 185 16.37 -1.06 15.36
C GLY A 185 15.34 -2.17 15.37
N THR A 186 14.10 -1.83 15.04
CA THR A 186 12.97 -2.77 15.08
C THR A 186 12.22 -2.83 13.77
N ALA A 187 11.56 -3.96 13.54
CA ALA A 187 10.57 -4.12 12.49
C ALA A 187 9.28 -4.71 13.05
N ARG A 188 8.14 -4.17 12.64
CA ARG A 188 6.81 -4.74 12.89
C ARG A 188 6.23 -5.17 11.54
N ILE A 189 5.94 -6.45 11.40
CA ILE A 189 5.30 -6.98 10.20
C ILE A 189 3.93 -7.53 10.60
N ALA A 190 2.88 -6.96 10.02
CA ALA A 190 1.50 -7.33 10.27
C ALA A 190 0.84 -7.89 9.00
N PRO A 191 -0.03 -8.91 9.11
CA PRO A 191 -0.82 -9.38 7.98
C PRO A 191 -1.87 -8.33 7.57
N VAL A 192 -2.29 -8.40 6.31
CA VAL A 192 -3.39 -7.64 5.70
C VAL A 192 -4.28 -8.64 4.96
N TRP A 193 -5.61 -8.49 5.02
CA TRP A 193 -6.60 -9.39 4.40
C TRP A 193 -6.34 -10.90 4.65
N HIS A 194 -6.30 -11.32 5.92
CA HIS A 194 -6.02 -12.71 6.32
C HIS A 194 -4.71 -13.30 5.77
N GLY A 195 -3.71 -12.44 5.52
CA GLY A 195 -2.39 -12.87 5.04
C GLY A 195 -2.21 -12.82 3.52
N ARG A 196 -3.23 -12.41 2.74
CA ARG A 196 -3.06 -12.15 1.29
C ARG A 196 -2.16 -10.95 0.99
N ALA A 197 -1.85 -10.16 2.01
CA ALA A 197 -0.84 -9.13 1.98
C ALA A 197 -0.14 -9.07 3.35
N ASN A 198 1.02 -8.40 3.40
CA ASN A 198 1.61 -7.99 4.68
C ASN A 198 2.26 -6.62 4.56
N PHE A 199 2.31 -5.95 5.70
CA PHE A 199 2.82 -4.60 5.82
C PHE A 199 3.91 -4.58 6.87
N ALA A 200 5.08 -4.07 6.50
CA ALA A 200 6.28 -4.05 7.31
C ALA A 200 6.67 -2.61 7.64
N GLU A 201 6.67 -2.27 8.92
CA GLU A 201 7.16 -1.00 9.48
C GLU A 201 8.56 -1.21 10.03
N PHE A 202 9.48 -0.32 9.68
CA PHE A 202 10.86 -0.34 10.15
C PHE A 202 11.19 0.98 10.86
N GLU A 203 11.82 0.87 12.00
CA GLU A 203 12.33 1.97 12.82
C GLU A 203 13.80 1.66 13.10
N ILE A 204 14.73 2.25 12.34
CA ILE A 204 16.15 1.92 12.42
C ILE A 204 17.04 3.15 12.51
N ASP A 205 18.06 3.07 13.36
CA ASP A 205 19.05 4.11 13.59
C ASP A 205 20.40 3.69 13.01
N GLY A 206 21.13 4.66 12.46
CA GLY A 206 22.47 4.45 11.96
C GLY A 206 23.30 5.72 11.90
N PRO A 207 24.53 5.65 11.35
CA PRO A 207 25.48 6.76 11.34
C PRO A 207 24.98 8.03 10.66
N SER A 208 24.00 7.94 9.76
CA SER A 208 23.39 9.08 9.06
C SER A 208 22.01 9.47 9.60
N GLY A 209 21.72 9.07 10.85
CA GLY A 209 20.49 9.40 11.57
C GLY A 209 19.46 8.27 11.55
N HIS A 210 18.22 8.67 11.78
CA HIS A 210 17.06 7.79 11.88
C HIS A 210 16.40 7.53 10.52
N LEU A 211 15.87 6.33 10.33
CA LEU A 211 15.15 5.90 9.13
C LEU A 211 13.87 5.16 9.52
N GLU A 212 12.77 5.70 9.03
CA GLU A 212 11.43 5.11 9.07
C GLU A 212 11.14 4.50 7.69
N GLY A 213 10.93 3.19 7.64
CA GLY A 213 10.74 2.43 6.41
C GLY A 213 9.42 1.70 6.37
N LEU A 214 8.84 1.58 5.17
CA LEU A 214 7.61 0.83 4.92
C LEU A 214 7.78 -0.12 3.74
N GLY A 215 7.48 -1.39 3.97
CA GLY A 215 7.33 -2.38 2.91
C GLY A 215 5.89 -2.85 2.85
N LEU A 216 5.25 -2.74 1.67
CA LEU A 216 3.97 -3.37 1.39
C LEU A 216 4.21 -4.56 0.46
N ARG A 217 3.71 -5.72 0.85
CA ARG A 217 3.72 -6.93 0.01
C ARG A 217 2.31 -7.32 -0.35
N LEU A 218 2.02 -7.47 -1.63
CA LEU A 218 0.72 -7.90 -2.14
C LEU A 218 0.88 -9.17 -2.95
N TYR A 219 0.01 -10.14 -2.73
CA TYR A 219 -0.03 -11.37 -3.50
C TYR A 219 -1.09 -11.28 -4.61
N ASN A 220 -0.72 -11.59 -5.85
CA ASN A 220 -1.65 -11.79 -6.94
C ASN A 220 -1.94 -13.30 -7.09
N SER A 221 -3.17 -13.70 -6.83
CA SER A 221 -3.59 -15.10 -6.86
C SER A 221 -3.75 -15.68 -8.27
N GLU A 222 -3.95 -14.83 -9.28
CA GLU A 222 -4.05 -15.23 -10.70
C GLU A 222 -2.65 -15.54 -11.26
N THR A 223 -1.68 -14.66 -11.02
CA THR A 223 -0.30 -14.82 -11.51
C THR A 223 0.61 -15.60 -10.57
N LYS A 224 0.15 -15.85 -9.33
CA LYS A 224 0.90 -16.51 -8.25
C LYS A 224 2.20 -15.77 -7.89
N GLN A 225 2.20 -14.44 -8.03
CA GLN A 225 3.37 -13.58 -7.77
C GLN A 225 3.14 -12.64 -6.60
N TRP A 226 4.23 -12.25 -5.96
CA TRP A 226 4.28 -11.18 -4.98
C TRP A 226 4.81 -9.91 -5.61
N THR A 227 4.20 -8.79 -5.26
CA THR A 227 4.81 -7.47 -5.39
C THR A 227 5.35 -7.03 -4.03
N ILE A 228 6.48 -6.34 -4.03
CA ILE A 228 7.06 -5.68 -2.85
C ILE A 228 7.29 -4.22 -3.23
N THR A 229 6.63 -3.31 -2.51
CA THR A 229 6.74 -1.87 -2.73
C THR A 229 7.31 -1.23 -1.48
N TRP A 230 8.29 -0.34 -1.65
CA TRP A 230 8.98 0.32 -0.55
C TRP A 230 8.69 1.82 -0.52
N ALA A 231 8.50 2.36 0.68
CA ALA A 231 8.45 3.80 0.97
C ALA A 231 9.31 4.10 2.21
N ASN A 232 9.69 5.37 2.38
CA ASN A 232 10.38 5.84 3.58
C ASN A 232 9.81 7.19 4.02
N GLY A 233 9.90 7.50 5.31
CA GLY A 233 9.29 8.69 5.91
C GLY A 233 9.88 10.02 5.45
N ARG A 234 11.01 10.01 4.71
CA ARG A 234 11.58 11.24 4.11
C ARG A 234 10.97 11.54 2.75
N GLU A 235 10.84 10.53 1.90
CA GLU A 235 10.33 10.69 0.53
C GLU A 235 8.81 10.63 0.46
N ASN A 236 8.14 9.91 1.38
CA ASN A 236 6.68 9.81 1.51
C ASN A 236 5.95 9.34 0.24
N VAL A 237 6.67 8.66 -0.67
CA VAL A 237 6.13 8.04 -1.88
C VAL A 237 6.47 6.56 -1.93
N PHE A 238 5.61 5.76 -2.53
CA PHE A 238 5.97 4.41 -2.92
C PHE A 238 6.83 4.42 -4.18
N GLY A 239 7.95 3.69 -4.13
CA GLY A 239 8.77 3.41 -5.30
C GLY A 239 8.14 2.40 -6.26
N VAL A 240 8.84 2.12 -7.37
CA VAL A 240 8.42 1.11 -8.35
C VAL A 240 8.38 -0.27 -7.69
N PRO A 241 7.26 -1.02 -7.81
CA PRO A 241 7.12 -2.33 -7.20
C PRO A 241 8.12 -3.34 -7.78
N ILE A 242 8.59 -4.21 -6.90
CA ILE A 242 9.44 -5.35 -7.23
C ILE A 242 8.54 -6.59 -7.35
N VAL A 243 8.62 -7.31 -8.46
CA VAL A 243 7.81 -8.51 -8.70
C VAL A 243 8.66 -9.77 -8.56
N GLY A 244 8.14 -10.81 -7.90
CA GLY A 244 8.80 -12.11 -7.82
C GLY A 244 7.91 -13.24 -7.31
N GLU A 245 8.46 -14.46 -7.38
CA GLU A 245 7.84 -15.71 -6.95
C GLU A 245 8.82 -16.48 -6.06
N SER A 246 8.34 -17.22 -5.06
CA SER A 246 9.20 -18.16 -4.32
C SER A 246 9.44 -19.44 -5.14
N ARG A 247 10.59 -20.09 -4.98
CA ARG A 247 10.90 -21.38 -5.62
C ARG A 247 11.23 -22.39 -4.52
N THR A 248 10.23 -23.24 -4.21
CA THR A 248 10.22 -24.40 -3.31
C THR A 248 10.72 -24.22 -1.86
N ALA A 249 10.04 -24.89 -0.93
CA ALA A 249 10.19 -24.76 0.53
C ALA A 249 11.55 -25.18 1.12
N ALA A 250 12.48 -25.73 0.33
CA ALA A 250 13.76 -26.25 0.82
C ALA A 250 14.95 -25.29 0.63
N ALA A 251 14.78 -24.21 -0.12
CA ALA A 251 15.77 -23.15 -0.23
C ALA A 251 15.06 -21.86 -0.63
N ILE A 252 14.93 -20.91 0.29
CA ILE A 252 14.45 -19.55 -0.03
C ILE A 252 15.52 -18.87 -0.91
N SER A 253 15.57 -19.22 -2.19
CA SER A 253 16.32 -18.53 -3.23
C SER A 253 15.33 -17.86 -4.17
N SER A 254 14.78 -16.75 -3.70
CA SER A 254 13.92 -15.89 -4.50
C SER A 254 14.79 -15.08 -5.47
N THR A 255 14.59 -15.22 -6.78
CA THR A 255 15.25 -14.35 -7.78
C THR A 255 14.34 -13.18 -8.09
N TRP A 256 14.60 -12.03 -7.47
CA TRP A 256 13.89 -10.77 -7.73
C TRP A 256 14.61 -9.98 -8.82
N LYS A 257 13.85 -9.36 -9.73
CA LYS A 257 14.36 -8.38 -10.70
C LYS A 257 13.62 -7.07 -10.49
N THR A 258 14.37 -5.96 -10.42
CA THR A 258 13.81 -4.61 -10.29
C THR A 258 14.42 -3.72 -11.36
N SER A 259 13.74 -2.64 -11.72
CA SER A 259 14.36 -1.44 -12.28
C SER A 259 14.16 -0.32 -11.28
N ALA A 260 15.23 0.09 -10.58
CA ALA A 260 15.23 1.33 -9.82
C ALA A 260 15.83 2.43 -10.71
N ALA A 261 15.13 3.56 -10.85
CA ALA A 261 15.72 4.75 -11.43
C ALA A 261 16.65 5.38 -10.38
N ALA A 262 17.95 5.36 -10.63
CA ALA A 262 18.86 6.22 -9.87
C ALA A 262 18.83 7.65 -10.41
N SER A 263 19.11 8.61 -9.54
CA SER A 263 19.48 9.97 -9.93
C SER A 263 20.60 9.90 -10.97
N GLY A 264 20.29 10.28 -12.22
CA GLY A 264 21.23 10.18 -13.36
C GLY A 264 20.79 9.27 -14.52
N GLY A 265 19.56 8.75 -14.53
CA GLY A 265 18.98 8.12 -15.73
C GLY A 265 19.49 6.71 -16.06
N ARG A 266 20.21 6.06 -15.14
CA ARG A 266 20.56 4.62 -15.26
C ARG A 266 19.56 3.75 -14.50
N GLN A 267 19.06 2.71 -15.17
CA GLN A 267 18.29 1.64 -14.54
C GLN A 267 19.21 0.75 -13.71
N ILE A 268 18.91 0.58 -12.43
CA ILE A 268 19.61 -0.33 -11.51
C ILE A 268 18.76 -1.58 -11.31
N PHE A 269 19.35 -2.74 -11.54
CA PHE A 269 18.76 -4.03 -11.18
C PHE A 269 19.27 -4.45 -9.80
N VAL A 270 18.38 -4.47 -8.80
CA VAL A 270 18.71 -4.94 -7.45
C VAL A 270 18.23 -6.38 -7.31
N ARG A 271 19.15 -7.31 -7.01
CA ARG A 271 18.81 -8.69 -6.67
C ARG A 271 18.79 -8.82 -5.16
N TYR A 272 17.62 -9.08 -4.57
CA TYR A 272 17.49 -9.40 -3.16
C TYR A 272 17.72 -10.91 -2.97
N ASN A 273 18.69 -11.28 -2.14
CA ASN A 273 18.81 -12.64 -1.63
C ASN A 273 18.43 -12.60 -0.16
N LEU A 274 17.28 -13.17 0.20
CA LEU A 274 16.90 -13.32 1.60
C LEU A 274 17.44 -14.65 2.11
N SER A 275 18.61 -14.65 2.72
CA SER A 275 19.14 -15.82 3.42
C SER A 275 18.75 -15.75 4.90
N MET A 276 18.00 -16.73 5.39
CA MET A 276 17.80 -16.89 6.84
C MET A 276 19.15 -17.19 7.49
N ILE A 277 19.58 -16.33 8.41
CA ILE A 277 20.62 -16.69 9.38
C ILE A 277 19.88 -17.43 10.49
N THR A 278 19.99 -18.76 10.52
CA THR A 278 19.61 -19.54 11.69
C THR A 278 20.48 -19.09 12.87
N PRO A 279 19.90 -18.73 14.04
CA PRO A 279 20.68 -18.56 15.26
C PRO A 279 21.40 -19.88 15.57
N GLY A 280 22.71 -19.78 15.84
CA GLY A 280 23.61 -20.92 15.89
C GLY A 280 23.18 -22.04 16.86
N SER A 281 23.39 -23.28 16.43
CA SER A 281 23.67 -24.38 17.35
C SER A 281 25.07 -24.16 17.93
N ALA A 282 25.14 -23.49 19.07
CA ALA A 282 26.24 -23.69 19.99
C ALA A 282 26.03 -25.05 20.67
N TYR A 283 26.85 -26.04 20.30
CA TYR A 283 27.51 -27.02 21.17
C TYR A 283 28.65 -27.68 20.37
#